data_AF-A0A9E4CTW3-F1
#
_entry.id   AF-A0A9E4CTW3-F1
#
_cell.length_a   1.000
_cell.length_b   1.000
_cell.length_c   1.000
_cell.angle_alpha   90.00
_cell.angle_beta   90.00
_cell.angle_gamma   90.00
#
_symmetry.space_group_name_H-M   'P 1'
#
loop_
_entity.id
_entity.type
_entity.pdbx_description
1 polymer ?
#
loop_
_entity_poly.entity_id
_entity_poly.type
_entity_poly.pdbx_seq_one_letter_code
_entity_poly.pdbx_strand_id
1 'polypeptide(L)'
;CDERDRLVSSVTAACASAALGRLDAADAHAARVHRMAAGQAVGPTVQNLAVVDIATAYCRGERSTAAHLAGTALDQFPPDGASAGRWRPLLVILHRLLPDRRDQLASLATGPLWERQLDIARVLAAAEQGDLGPAATVPWPAPGATVLAGLGDATELAVVGTAAGRAPARELAAWLLDRFGDHCRGHLRTLSTDPRRAVAVAATELLGTVPAPPAEPRAIRLLGAPDLEIGGRSIDHPDWRRERVRSLLMYLVVHPRSSREAAIAAIWPDADPEAGRRNLRSTLHLLQRVLEPERDSGDAPYFVRAGGSSLSLHRGEHLWIDLDEFDRLLLAAAEALESGTPSRALTALESALDLWRGEPLGGATAPDWALRHQDRVRSRYVDASIRCAELLAAAGRPADALARLDAALAADPWAERAHVTAIEIQIAAGDRAGAVAWLRRLDKALAELGVGRDPATDTLARRLAGPGQPPAQP
;
A
#
# COMPACT_ATOMS: atom_id res chain seq x y z
N CYS A 1 1.62 -23.66 31.44
CA CYS A 1 2.00 -24.10 30.08
C CYS A 1 2.98 -25.25 30.24
N ASP A 2 2.53 -26.45 29.91
CA ASP A 2 3.28 -27.69 30.00
C ASP A 2 4.50 -27.66 29.05
N GLU A 3 5.58 -28.37 29.38
CA GLU A 3 6.78 -28.48 28.51
C GLU A 3 6.42 -29.07 27.14
N ARG A 4 5.45 -30.00 27.14
CA ARG A 4 4.88 -30.59 25.93
C ARG A 4 4.21 -29.55 25.03
N ASP A 5 3.44 -28.62 25.59
CA ASP A 5 2.77 -27.57 24.82
C ASP A 5 3.79 -26.63 24.16
N ARG A 6 4.87 -26.30 24.89
CA ARG A 6 5.96 -25.47 24.37
C ARG A 6 6.71 -26.16 23.24
N LEU A 7 6.90 -27.49 23.32
CA LEU A 7 7.53 -28.27 22.26
C LEU A 7 6.66 -28.27 21.00
N VAL A 8 5.37 -28.61 21.13
CA VAL A 8 4.42 -28.63 20.01
C VAL A 8 4.30 -27.26 19.35
N SER A 9 4.23 -26.20 20.15
CA SER A 9 4.22 -24.82 19.64
C SER A 9 5.51 -24.48 18.88
N SER A 10 6.67 -24.89 19.38
CA SER A 10 7.96 -24.62 18.70
C SER A 10 8.12 -25.41 17.40
N VAL A 11 7.65 -26.67 17.37
CA VAL A 11 7.59 -27.49 16.14
C VAL A 11 6.71 -26.82 15.10
N THR A 12 5.51 -26.38 15.52
CA THR A 12 4.56 -25.69 14.63
C THR A 12 5.17 -24.40 14.09
N ALA A 13 5.83 -23.61 14.94
CA ALA A 13 6.49 -22.37 14.53
C ALA A 13 7.67 -22.60 13.57
N ALA A 14 8.46 -23.67 13.76
CA ALA A 14 9.54 -24.04 12.85
C ALA A 14 9.00 -24.40 11.47
N CYS A 15 8.06 -25.35 11.40
CA CYS A 15 7.46 -25.79 10.15
C CYS A 15 6.72 -24.66 9.45
N ALA A 16 5.97 -23.82 10.17
CA ALA A 16 5.28 -22.67 9.59
C ALA A 16 6.28 -21.64 9.05
N SER A 17 7.37 -21.36 9.77
CA SER A 17 8.40 -20.41 9.29
C SER A 17 9.10 -20.93 8.03
N ALA A 18 9.44 -22.22 8.01
CA ALA A 18 10.02 -22.88 6.83
C ALA A 18 9.05 -22.83 5.64
N ALA A 19 7.79 -23.22 5.86
CA ALA A 19 6.72 -23.15 4.87
C ALA A 19 6.52 -21.73 4.32
N LEU A 20 6.70 -20.69 5.14
CA LEU A 20 6.57 -19.29 4.72
C LEU A 20 7.84 -18.70 4.08
N GLY A 21 8.90 -19.51 3.88
CA GLY A 21 10.18 -19.05 3.34
C GLY A 21 11.04 -18.24 4.33
N ARG A 22 10.65 -18.19 5.62
CA ARG A 22 11.40 -17.50 6.68
C ARG A 22 12.43 -18.44 7.30
N LEU A 23 13.43 -18.83 6.51
CA LEU A 23 14.38 -19.89 6.87
C LEU A 23 15.18 -19.57 8.15
N ASP A 24 15.61 -18.34 8.37
CA ASP A 24 16.33 -17.96 9.60
C ASP A 24 15.47 -18.14 10.86
N ALA A 25 14.19 -17.77 10.78
CA ALA A 25 13.24 -17.98 11.87
C ALA A 25 12.96 -19.47 12.06
N ALA A 26 12.85 -20.23 10.96
CA ALA A 26 12.70 -21.68 11.01
C ALA A 26 13.87 -22.33 11.74
N ASP A 27 15.10 -21.91 11.46
CA ASP A 27 16.32 -22.41 12.09
C ASP A 27 16.38 -22.09 13.59
N ALA A 28 16.02 -20.87 13.96
CA ALA A 28 15.93 -20.47 15.37
C ALA A 28 14.92 -21.33 16.14
N HIS A 29 13.76 -21.61 15.53
CA HIS A 29 12.75 -22.50 16.10
C HIS A 29 13.21 -23.96 16.12
N ALA A 30 13.82 -24.48 15.06
CA ALA A 30 14.34 -25.82 14.97
C ALA A 30 15.42 -26.08 16.03
N ALA A 31 16.38 -25.17 16.17
CA ALA A 31 17.42 -25.25 17.20
C ALA A 31 16.82 -25.26 18.62
N ARG A 32 15.70 -24.56 18.84
CA ARG A 32 14.97 -24.61 20.12
C ARG A 32 14.32 -25.98 20.33
N VAL A 33 13.69 -26.56 19.32
CA VAL A 33 13.11 -27.92 19.40
C VAL A 33 14.20 -28.95 19.72
N HIS A 34 15.36 -28.89 19.03
CA HIS A 34 16.52 -29.75 19.30
C HIS A 34 17.02 -29.63 20.75
N ARG A 35 17.17 -28.41 21.28
CA ARG A 35 17.55 -28.19 22.68
C ARG A 35 16.54 -28.76 23.68
N MET A 36 15.25 -28.60 23.42
CA MET A 36 14.19 -29.13 24.29
C MET A 36 14.13 -30.67 24.25
N ALA A 37 14.44 -31.26 23.09
CA ALA A 37 14.44 -32.70 22.90
C ALA A 37 15.70 -33.40 23.45
N ALA A 38 16.82 -32.71 23.58
CA ALA A 38 18.10 -33.26 24.05
C ALA A 38 18.03 -33.91 25.46
N GLY A 39 17.00 -33.61 26.25
CA GLY A 39 16.74 -34.24 27.56
C GLY A 39 15.59 -35.24 27.63
N GLN A 40 14.86 -35.48 26.52
CA GLN A 40 13.61 -36.26 26.49
C GLN A 40 13.54 -37.14 25.23
N ALA A 41 14.34 -38.21 25.17
CA ALA A 41 14.37 -39.16 24.06
C ALA A 41 13.19 -40.16 24.11
N VAL A 42 11.96 -39.67 24.01
CA VAL A 42 10.75 -40.50 23.88
C VAL A 42 10.24 -40.42 22.45
N GLY A 43 9.67 -41.51 21.92
CA GLY A 43 9.25 -41.64 20.51
C GLY A 43 8.54 -40.43 19.89
N PRO A 44 7.51 -39.83 20.54
CA PRO A 44 6.84 -38.62 20.02
C PRO A 44 7.75 -37.39 19.85
N THR A 45 8.76 -37.22 20.69
CA THR A 45 9.72 -36.12 20.62
C THR A 45 10.66 -36.30 19.43
N VAL A 46 11.12 -37.53 19.20
CA VAL A 46 11.97 -37.88 18.05
C VAL A 46 11.21 -37.69 16.74
N GLN A 47 9.95 -38.11 16.67
CA GLN A 47 9.10 -37.89 15.49
C GLN A 47 8.90 -36.39 15.20
N ASN A 48 8.72 -35.57 16.23
CA ASN A 48 8.60 -34.11 16.09
C ASN A 48 9.88 -33.47 15.53
N LEU A 49 11.07 -33.92 15.95
CA LEU A 49 12.34 -33.46 15.38
C LEU A 49 12.44 -33.81 13.90
N ALA A 50 12.14 -35.07 13.55
CA ALA A 50 12.15 -35.51 12.16
C ALA A 50 11.22 -34.66 11.29
N VAL A 51 10.01 -34.34 11.77
CA VAL A 51 9.08 -33.46 11.05
C VAL A 51 9.69 -32.08 10.76
N VAL A 52 10.35 -31.47 11.75
CA VAL A 52 10.99 -30.15 11.59
C VAL A 52 12.18 -30.22 10.63
N ASP A 53 13.03 -31.25 10.77
CA ASP A 53 14.24 -31.40 9.97
C ASP A 53 13.89 -31.67 8.50
N ILE A 54 12.89 -32.53 8.24
CA ILE A 54 12.38 -32.81 6.88
C ILE A 54 11.82 -31.52 6.26
N ALA A 55 10.94 -30.80 6.96
CA ALA A 55 10.33 -29.58 6.45
C ALA A 55 11.37 -28.51 6.12
N THR A 56 12.33 -28.32 7.02
CA THR A 56 13.38 -27.31 6.86
C THR A 56 14.30 -27.64 5.68
N ALA A 57 14.77 -28.89 5.59
CA ALA A 57 15.60 -29.35 4.47
C ALA A 57 14.85 -29.22 3.12
N TYR A 58 13.56 -29.59 3.10
CA TYR A 58 12.73 -29.47 1.90
C TYR A 58 12.59 -28.01 1.44
N CYS A 59 12.24 -27.10 2.35
CA CYS A 59 12.04 -25.68 2.04
C CYS A 59 13.35 -24.97 1.64
N ARG A 60 14.52 -25.50 2.03
CA ARG A 60 15.83 -25.05 1.54
C ARG A 60 16.18 -25.55 0.14
N GLY A 61 15.38 -26.46 -0.43
CA GLY A 61 15.68 -27.10 -1.70
C GLY A 61 16.63 -28.31 -1.58
N GLU A 62 16.95 -28.76 -0.37
CA GLU A 62 17.82 -29.92 -0.11
C GLU A 62 17.03 -31.23 -0.29
N ARG A 63 16.50 -31.46 -1.50
CA ARG A 63 15.55 -32.54 -1.80
C ARG A 63 16.07 -33.93 -1.43
N SER A 64 17.35 -34.22 -1.71
CA SER A 64 17.96 -35.51 -1.37
C SER A 64 18.09 -35.73 0.14
N THR A 65 18.49 -34.70 0.88
CA THR A 65 18.57 -34.74 2.35
C THR A 65 17.19 -34.95 2.96
N ALA A 66 16.20 -34.17 2.51
CA ALA A 66 14.82 -34.27 3.00
C ALA A 66 14.21 -35.65 2.71
N ALA A 67 14.44 -36.21 1.51
CA ALA A 67 13.97 -37.56 1.15
C ALA A 67 14.61 -38.65 2.03
N HIS A 68 15.92 -38.56 2.29
CA HIS A 68 16.61 -39.50 3.16
C HIS A 68 16.05 -39.46 4.59
N LEU A 69 15.94 -38.25 5.17
CA LEU A 69 15.37 -38.04 6.49
C LEU A 69 13.92 -38.57 6.57
N ALA A 70 13.11 -38.30 5.55
CA ALA A 70 11.73 -38.76 5.47
C ALA A 70 11.61 -40.29 5.41
N GLY A 71 12.44 -40.95 4.60
CA GLY A 71 12.47 -42.41 4.50
C GLY A 71 12.82 -43.06 5.84
N THR A 72 13.94 -42.64 6.44
CA THR A 72 14.39 -43.16 7.73
C THR A 72 13.35 -42.95 8.83
N ALA A 73 12.74 -41.76 8.89
CA ALA A 73 11.78 -41.46 9.93
C ALA A 73 10.45 -42.20 9.76
N LEU A 74 10.00 -42.46 8.52
CA LEU A 74 8.80 -43.28 8.26
C LEU A 74 9.03 -44.77 8.55
N ASP A 75 10.25 -45.28 8.38
CA ASP A 75 10.60 -46.65 8.78
C ASP A 75 10.59 -46.81 10.30
N GLN A 76 11.04 -45.78 11.02
CA GLN A 76 11.02 -45.76 12.48
C GLN A 76 9.61 -45.50 13.04
N PHE A 77 8.83 -44.65 12.39
CA PHE A 77 7.48 -44.25 12.79
C PHE A 77 6.52 -44.35 11.60
N PRO A 78 5.95 -45.54 11.36
CA PRO A 78 5.02 -45.77 10.26
C PRO A 78 3.87 -44.73 10.24
N PRO A 79 3.37 -44.34 9.06
CA PRO A 79 2.33 -43.32 8.91
C PRO A 79 0.92 -43.82 9.24
N ASP A 80 0.78 -44.65 10.27
CA ASP A 80 -0.47 -45.23 10.75
C ASP A 80 -0.69 -44.93 12.24
N GLY A 81 -1.81 -45.41 12.79
CA GLY A 81 -2.10 -45.38 14.23
C GLY A 81 -1.87 -44.02 14.91
N ALA A 82 -1.06 -44.03 15.97
CA ALA A 82 -0.79 -42.86 16.81
C ALA A 82 0.25 -41.86 16.23
N SER A 83 0.97 -42.24 15.17
CA SER A 83 1.99 -41.41 14.49
C SER A 83 1.41 -40.63 13.31
N ALA A 84 0.34 -41.13 12.67
CA ALA A 84 -0.28 -40.52 11.49
C ALA A 84 -0.56 -39.01 11.62
N GLY A 85 -1.04 -38.57 12.78
CA GLY A 85 -1.37 -37.16 13.02
C GLY A 85 -0.20 -36.18 12.83
N ARG A 86 1.04 -36.60 13.13
CA ARG A 86 2.24 -35.75 13.00
C ARG A 86 2.78 -35.69 11.58
N TRP A 87 2.45 -36.67 10.74
CA TRP A 87 2.86 -36.71 9.33
C TRP A 87 1.94 -35.90 8.41
N ARG A 88 0.66 -35.73 8.78
CA ARG A 88 -0.33 -35.01 7.96
C ARG A 88 0.12 -33.61 7.51
N PRO A 89 0.72 -32.76 8.36
CA PRO A 89 1.23 -31.44 7.91
C PRO A 89 2.31 -31.53 6.82
N LEU A 90 3.00 -32.66 6.69
CA LEU A 90 4.01 -32.89 5.66
C LEU A 90 3.47 -33.69 4.46
N LEU A 91 2.15 -33.93 4.36
CA LEU A 91 1.58 -34.82 3.34
C LEU A 91 2.04 -34.45 1.91
N VAL A 92 2.01 -33.16 1.56
CA VAL A 92 2.46 -32.68 0.24
C VAL A 92 3.95 -32.92 0.05
N ILE A 93 4.77 -32.55 1.05
CA ILE A 93 6.22 -32.74 1.05
C ILE A 93 6.59 -34.21 0.87
N LEU A 94 6.03 -35.09 1.71
CA LEU A 94 6.31 -36.53 1.69
C LEU A 94 5.90 -37.17 0.38
N HIS A 95 4.74 -36.80 -0.18
CA HIS A 95 4.24 -37.36 -1.44
C HIS A 95 5.13 -36.97 -2.65
N ARG A 96 5.79 -35.82 -2.58
CA ARG A 96 6.78 -35.38 -3.58
C ARG A 96 8.15 -36.03 -3.38
N LEU A 97 8.60 -36.18 -2.14
CA LEU A 97 9.90 -36.79 -1.81
C LEU A 97 9.94 -38.31 -2.00
N LEU A 98 8.82 -39.01 -1.78
CA LEU A 98 8.77 -40.47 -1.69
C LEU A 98 7.73 -41.07 -2.67
N PRO A 99 8.04 -41.12 -3.98
CA PRO A 99 7.10 -41.62 -5.00
C PRO A 99 6.65 -43.07 -4.75
N ASP A 100 7.55 -43.93 -4.27
CA ASP A 100 7.28 -45.34 -4.01
C ASP A 100 6.36 -45.58 -2.80
N ARG A 101 6.10 -44.55 -1.99
CA ARG A 101 5.25 -44.62 -0.79
C ARG A 101 3.94 -43.83 -0.93
N ARG A 102 3.59 -43.33 -2.12
CA ARG A 102 2.39 -42.51 -2.32
C ARG A 102 1.10 -43.19 -1.90
N ASP A 103 0.95 -44.48 -2.16
CA ASP A 103 -0.22 -45.26 -1.74
C ASP A 103 -0.34 -45.37 -0.22
N GLN A 104 0.79 -45.58 0.45
CA GLN A 104 0.85 -45.59 1.91
C GLN A 104 0.48 -44.21 2.48
N LEU A 105 1.03 -43.14 1.90
CA LEU A 105 0.79 -41.75 2.34
C LEU A 105 -0.64 -41.29 2.07
N ALA A 106 -1.31 -41.81 1.03
CA ALA A 106 -2.70 -41.48 0.74
C ALA A 106 -3.64 -41.82 1.92
N SER A 107 -3.30 -42.82 2.74
CA SER A 107 -4.07 -43.18 3.94
C SER A 107 -4.08 -42.08 5.02
N LEU A 108 -3.10 -41.16 5.00
CA LEU A 108 -3.06 -40.01 5.92
C LEU A 108 -4.17 -38.99 5.65
N ALA A 109 -4.73 -38.99 4.44
CA ALA A 109 -5.72 -38.05 3.95
C ALA A 109 -7.13 -38.32 4.50
N THR A 110 -7.27 -38.32 5.82
CA THR A 110 -8.55 -38.53 6.49
C THR A 110 -9.28 -37.21 6.71
N GLY A 111 -10.34 -36.97 5.94
CA GLY A 111 -11.22 -35.81 6.08
C GLY A 111 -10.90 -34.64 5.13
N PRO A 112 -11.81 -33.67 4.99
CA PRO A 112 -11.85 -32.78 3.83
C PRO A 112 -10.61 -31.89 3.65
N LEU A 113 -9.92 -31.53 4.73
CA LEU A 113 -8.69 -30.75 4.66
C LEU A 113 -7.54 -31.55 4.05
N TRP A 114 -7.34 -32.79 4.51
CA TRP A 114 -6.21 -33.61 4.12
C TRP A 114 -6.42 -34.29 2.77
N GLU A 115 -7.68 -34.57 2.40
CA GLU A 115 -8.06 -34.94 1.03
C GLU A 115 -7.64 -33.87 0.02
N ARG A 116 -7.90 -32.58 0.33
CA ARG A 116 -7.43 -31.47 -0.51
C ARG A 116 -5.91 -31.37 -0.57
N GLN A 117 -5.21 -31.58 0.55
CA GLN A 117 -3.74 -31.60 0.54
C GLN A 117 -3.21 -32.75 -0.33
N LEU A 118 -3.85 -33.91 -0.31
CA LEU A 118 -3.49 -35.03 -1.19
C LEU A 118 -3.75 -34.68 -2.66
N ASP A 119 -4.86 -34.01 -2.98
CA ASP A 119 -5.12 -33.54 -4.34
C ASP A 119 -4.07 -32.54 -4.83
N ILE A 120 -3.69 -31.58 -3.99
CA ILE A 120 -2.57 -30.65 -4.27
C ILE A 120 -1.28 -31.43 -4.53
N ALA A 121 -0.96 -32.40 -3.67
CA ALA A 121 0.23 -33.23 -3.79
C ALA A 121 0.27 -34.02 -5.10
N ARG A 122 -0.88 -34.55 -5.54
CA ARG A 122 -1.03 -35.26 -6.81
C ARG A 122 -0.87 -34.34 -8.01
N VAL A 123 -1.46 -33.15 -7.97
CA VAL A 123 -1.31 -32.14 -9.02
C VAL A 123 0.16 -31.75 -9.19
N LEU A 124 0.84 -31.43 -8.10
CA LEU A 124 2.25 -31.05 -8.13
C LEU A 124 3.15 -32.20 -8.60
N ALA A 125 2.92 -33.42 -8.11
CA ALA A 125 3.66 -34.61 -8.52
C ALA A 125 3.48 -34.96 -10.00
N ALA A 126 2.27 -34.79 -10.55
CA ALA A 126 2.03 -34.98 -11.99
C ALA A 126 2.72 -33.88 -12.81
N ALA A 127 2.66 -32.63 -12.34
CA ALA A 127 3.30 -31.50 -12.99
C ALA A 127 4.83 -31.61 -13.03
N GLU A 128 5.47 -32.25 -12.04
CA GLU A 128 6.91 -32.59 -12.09
C GLU A 128 7.25 -33.48 -13.30
N GLN A 129 6.32 -34.33 -13.72
CA GLN A 129 6.46 -35.23 -14.87
C GLN A 129 5.97 -34.60 -16.18
N GLY A 130 5.54 -33.33 -16.14
CA GLY A 130 5.02 -32.60 -17.29
C GLY A 130 3.53 -32.82 -17.57
N ASP A 131 2.80 -33.55 -16.71
CA ASP A 131 1.36 -33.75 -16.84
C ASP A 131 0.59 -32.68 -16.04
N LEU A 132 -0.12 -31.80 -16.76
CA LEU A 132 -0.97 -30.76 -16.19
C LEU A 132 -2.45 -31.18 -16.10
N GLY A 133 -2.81 -32.36 -16.59
CA GLY A 133 -4.18 -32.87 -16.62
C GLY A 133 -4.87 -32.85 -15.25
N PRO A 134 -4.23 -33.31 -14.17
CA PRO A 134 -4.82 -33.25 -12.83
C PRO A 134 -5.18 -31.84 -12.36
N ALA A 135 -4.40 -30.82 -12.75
CA ALA A 135 -4.67 -29.43 -12.38
C ALA A 135 -5.97 -28.90 -13.00
N ALA A 136 -6.38 -29.47 -14.13
CA ALA A 136 -7.60 -29.07 -14.84
C ALA A 136 -8.87 -29.60 -14.17
N THR A 137 -8.79 -30.72 -13.45
CA THR A 137 -9.94 -31.51 -12.97
C THR A 137 -10.11 -31.50 -11.46
N VAL A 138 -9.05 -31.19 -10.70
CA VAL A 138 -9.09 -31.15 -9.24
C VAL A 138 -9.91 -29.96 -8.71
N PRO A 139 -10.64 -30.13 -7.59
CA PRO A 139 -11.23 -29.01 -6.85
C PRO A 139 -10.16 -28.03 -6.37
N TRP A 140 -10.18 -26.81 -6.89
CA TRP A 140 -9.17 -25.81 -6.55
C TRP A 140 -9.33 -25.34 -5.09
N PRO A 141 -8.24 -25.33 -4.30
CA PRO A 141 -8.31 -24.92 -2.91
C PRO A 141 -8.59 -23.43 -2.79
N ALA A 142 -9.34 -23.04 -1.74
CA ALA A 142 -9.38 -21.65 -1.33
C ALA A 142 -7.97 -21.19 -0.92
N PRO A 143 -7.57 -19.93 -1.14
CA PRO A 143 -6.19 -19.49 -0.95
C PRO A 143 -5.59 -19.86 0.42
N GLY A 144 -6.33 -19.67 1.51
CA GLY A 144 -5.87 -20.01 2.87
C GLY A 144 -5.62 -21.50 3.13
N ALA A 145 -6.16 -22.42 2.32
CA ALA A 145 -5.93 -23.86 2.46
C ALA A 145 -4.60 -24.33 1.85
N THR A 146 -3.93 -23.50 1.04
CA THR A 146 -2.66 -23.85 0.37
C THR A 146 -1.43 -23.67 1.25
N VAL A 147 -1.54 -22.94 2.36
CA VAL A 147 -0.43 -22.62 3.28
C VAL A 147 0.23 -23.88 3.85
N LEU A 148 -0.50 -24.99 3.95
CA LEU A 148 0.02 -26.27 4.45
C LEU A 148 1.02 -26.96 3.49
N ALA A 149 1.01 -26.59 2.21
CA ALA A 149 1.97 -27.12 1.23
C ALA A 149 3.33 -26.40 1.30
N GLY A 150 3.42 -25.25 1.96
CA GLY A 150 4.55 -24.34 1.85
C GLY A 150 4.43 -23.37 0.67
N LEU A 151 5.09 -22.23 0.77
CA LEU A 151 4.97 -21.11 -0.15
C LEU A 151 5.44 -21.48 -1.55
N GLY A 152 6.58 -22.16 -1.67
CA GLY A 152 7.08 -22.63 -2.97
C GLY A 152 6.10 -23.56 -3.69
N ASP A 153 5.53 -24.53 -2.98
CA ASP A 153 4.54 -25.46 -3.55
C ASP A 153 3.20 -24.78 -3.85
N ALA A 154 2.76 -23.82 -3.01
CA ALA A 154 1.57 -23.03 -3.28
C ALA A 154 1.75 -22.11 -4.51
N THR A 155 2.92 -21.51 -4.67
CA THR A 155 3.28 -20.72 -5.85
C THR A 155 3.35 -21.60 -7.09
N GLU A 156 4.00 -22.78 -7.02
CA GLU A 156 4.02 -23.74 -8.13
C GLU A 156 2.62 -24.20 -8.50
N LEU A 157 1.76 -24.48 -7.52
CA LEU A 157 0.35 -24.82 -7.76
C LEU A 157 -0.35 -23.72 -8.56
N ALA A 158 -0.22 -22.45 -8.15
CA ALA A 158 -0.82 -21.32 -8.86
C ALA A 158 -0.31 -21.19 -10.32
N VAL A 159 0.98 -21.43 -10.55
CA VAL A 159 1.57 -21.45 -11.90
C VAL A 159 1.02 -22.61 -12.73
N VAL A 160 1.03 -23.84 -12.18
CA VAL A 160 0.55 -25.06 -12.84
C VAL A 160 -0.94 -24.92 -13.21
N GLY A 161 -1.76 -24.33 -12.35
CA GLY A 161 -3.15 -24.05 -12.65
C GLY A 161 -3.36 -23.01 -13.73
N THR A 162 -2.53 -21.96 -13.71
CA THR A 162 -2.57 -20.92 -14.74
C THR A 162 -2.18 -21.53 -16.10
N ALA A 163 -1.15 -22.38 -16.14
CA ALA A 163 -0.78 -23.15 -17.32
C ALA A 163 -1.91 -24.09 -17.79
N ALA A 164 -2.69 -24.64 -16.86
CA ALA A 164 -3.87 -25.46 -17.14
C ALA A 164 -5.15 -24.64 -17.43
N GLY A 165 -5.07 -23.30 -17.52
CA GLY A 165 -6.20 -22.43 -17.88
C GLY A 165 -7.26 -22.26 -16.77
N ARG A 166 -6.89 -22.46 -15.51
CA ARG A 166 -7.81 -22.41 -14.36
C ARG A 166 -7.94 -20.99 -13.81
N ALA A 167 -9.13 -20.42 -13.87
CA ALA A 167 -9.40 -19.08 -13.32
C ALA A 167 -9.03 -18.91 -11.83
N PRO A 168 -9.32 -19.88 -10.92
CA PRO A 168 -8.93 -19.76 -9.51
C PRO A 168 -7.42 -19.70 -9.27
N ALA A 169 -6.60 -20.14 -10.22
CA ALA A 169 -5.15 -20.14 -10.08
C ALA A 169 -4.55 -18.73 -10.07
N ARG A 170 -5.14 -17.81 -10.85
CA ARG A 170 -4.74 -16.39 -10.83
C ARG A 170 -5.14 -15.71 -9.52
N GLU A 171 -6.31 -16.05 -8.97
CA GLU A 171 -6.74 -15.56 -7.66
C GLU A 171 -5.82 -16.03 -6.54
N LEU A 172 -5.40 -17.30 -6.58
CA LEU A 172 -4.40 -17.83 -5.67
C LEU A 172 -3.06 -17.08 -5.82
N ALA A 173 -2.56 -16.87 -7.03
CA ALA A 173 -1.34 -16.12 -7.27
C ALA A 173 -1.42 -14.69 -6.72
N ALA A 174 -2.54 -13.99 -6.97
CA ALA A 174 -2.79 -12.65 -6.44
C ALA A 174 -2.80 -12.63 -4.90
N TRP A 175 -3.48 -13.60 -4.28
CA TRP A 175 -3.52 -13.72 -2.82
C TRP A 175 -2.13 -14.02 -2.22
N LEU A 176 -1.34 -14.90 -2.86
CA LEU A 176 0.01 -15.22 -2.42
C LEU A 176 0.94 -14.00 -2.53
N LEU A 177 0.84 -13.24 -3.62
CA LEU A 177 1.64 -12.03 -3.83
C LEU A 177 1.24 -10.91 -2.86
N ASP A 178 -0.06 -10.72 -2.62
CA ASP A 178 -0.56 -9.78 -1.62
C ASP A 178 -0.04 -10.12 -0.21
N ARG A 179 -0.09 -11.41 0.16
CA ARG A 179 0.25 -11.85 1.52
C ARG A 179 1.75 -12.02 1.78
N PHE A 180 2.50 -12.46 0.77
CA PHE A 180 3.90 -12.89 0.92
C PHE A 180 4.88 -12.09 0.05
N GLY A 181 4.39 -11.16 -0.77
CA GLY A 181 5.19 -10.17 -1.50
C GLY A 181 6.38 -10.77 -2.25
N ASP A 182 7.56 -10.27 -1.91
CA ASP A 182 8.84 -10.64 -2.54
C ASP A 182 9.18 -12.13 -2.42
N HIS A 183 8.75 -12.81 -1.35
CA HIS A 183 9.03 -14.25 -1.19
C HIS A 183 8.30 -15.06 -2.26
N CYS A 184 7.02 -14.73 -2.53
CA CYS A 184 6.26 -15.36 -3.61
C CYS A 184 6.83 -14.98 -4.99
N ARG A 185 7.24 -13.72 -5.19
CA ARG A 185 7.90 -13.30 -6.44
C ARG A 185 9.19 -14.06 -6.71
N GLY A 186 10.01 -14.28 -5.69
CA GLY A 186 11.23 -15.09 -5.80
C GLY A 186 10.94 -16.48 -6.37
N HIS A 187 9.91 -17.15 -5.86
CA HIS A 187 9.48 -18.44 -6.38
C HIS A 187 8.96 -18.36 -7.83
N LEU A 188 8.15 -17.35 -8.17
CA LEU A 188 7.69 -17.15 -9.56
C LEU A 188 8.86 -16.92 -10.53
N ARG A 189 9.92 -16.21 -10.12
CA ARG A 189 11.13 -15.99 -10.94
C ARG A 189 11.93 -17.27 -11.13
N THR A 190 12.06 -18.09 -10.10
CA THR A 190 12.66 -19.42 -10.26
C THR A 190 11.86 -20.24 -11.29
N LEU A 191 10.53 -20.24 -11.17
CA LEU A 191 9.65 -20.98 -12.07
C LEU A 191 9.59 -20.42 -13.49
N SER A 192 9.89 -19.12 -13.72
CA SER A 192 9.93 -18.55 -15.08
C SER A 192 11.09 -19.08 -15.92
N THR A 193 12.09 -19.67 -15.26
CA THR A 193 13.22 -20.36 -15.90
C THR A 193 13.13 -21.89 -15.84
N ASP A 194 11.96 -22.42 -15.42
CA ASP A 194 11.73 -23.85 -15.27
C ASP A 194 11.89 -24.59 -16.62
N PRO A 195 12.51 -25.79 -16.65
CA PRO A 195 12.63 -26.59 -17.87
C PRO A 195 11.27 -26.95 -18.50
N ARG A 196 10.19 -27.00 -17.69
CA ARG A 196 8.83 -27.23 -18.16
C ARG A 196 8.28 -25.96 -18.77
N ARG A 197 8.31 -25.88 -20.11
CA ARG A 197 7.88 -24.70 -20.88
C ARG A 197 6.52 -24.11 -20.46
N ALA A 198 5.52 -24.96 -20.19
CA ALA A 198 4.20 -24.50 -19.78
C ALA A 198 4.21 -23.77 -18.43
N VAL A 199 5.03 -24.27 -17.47
CA VAL A 199 5.24 -23.65 -16.16
C VAL A 199 5.98 -22.32 -16.32
N ALA A 200 7.07 -22.30 -17.10
CA ALA A 200 7.86 -21.09 -17.36
C ALA A 200 7.03 -19.96 -17.98
N VAL A 201 6.20 -20.28 -18.98
CA VAL A 201 5.30 -19.32 -19.63
C VAL A 201 4.27 -18.78 -18.64
N ALA A 202 3.60 -19.66 -17.89
CA ALA A 202 2.59 -19.25 -16.93
C ALA A 202 3.17 -18.42 -15.76
N ALA A 203 4.37 -18.76 -15.29
CA ALA A 203 5.07 -17.97 -14.27
C ALA A 203 5.44 -16.57 -14.80
N THR A 204 5.92 -16.48 -16.04
CA THR A 204 6.20 -15.19 -16.70
C THR A 204 4.94 -14.36 -16.87
N GLU A 205 3.83 -14.99 -17.27
CA GLU A 205 2.53 -14.33 -17.37
C GLU A 205 2.09 -13.77 -16.00
N LEU A 206 2.17 -14.57 -14.94
CA LEU A 206 1.80 -14.13 -13.60
C LEU A 206 2.69 -12.98 -13.10
N LEU A 207 4.00 -13.04 -13.32
CA LEU A 207 4.92 -11.94 -12.99
C LEU A 207 4.53 -10.64 -13.71
N GLY A 208 4.17 -10.72 -14.99
CA GLY A 208 3.83 -9.57 -15.82
C GLY A 208 2.39 -9.03 -15.63
N THR A 209 1.51 -9.80 -14.98
CA THR A 209 0.08 -9.43 -14.82
C THR A 209 -0.35 -9.22 -13.38
N VAL A 210 0.32 -9.83 -12.41
CA VAL A 210 -0.05 -9.77 -11.00
C VAL A 210 0.94 -8.86 -10.24
N PRO A 211 0.53 -7.63 -9.88
CA PRO A 211 1.39 -6.72 -9.16
C PRO A 211 1.61 -7.21 -7.72
N ALA A 212 2.84 -7.09 -7.21
CA ALA A 212 3.14 -7.36 -5.81
C ALA A 212 3.23 -6.05 -5.02
N PRO A 213 2.74 -6.03 -3.77
CA PRO A 213 2.94 -4.89 -2.90
C PRO A 213 4.44 -4.65 -2.67
N PRO A 214 4.85 -3.39 -2.58
CA PRO A 214 6.24 -3.06 -2.33
C PRO A 214 6.63 -3.23 -0.87
N ALA A 215 7.92 -3.46 -0.64
CA ALA A 215 8.48 -3.60 0.71
C ALA A 215 8.40 -2.30 1.54
N GLU A 216 8.65 -1.14 0.92
CA GLU A 216 8.62 0.16 1.58
C GLU A 216 7.39 0.99 1.11
N PRO A 217 6.69 1.70 2.02
CA PRO A 217 5.56 2.54 1.66
C PRO A 217 6.03 3.79 0.91
N ARG A 218 5.15 4.33 0.07
CA ARG A 218 5.39 5.55 -0.71
C ARG A 218 4.56 6.69 -0.15
N ALA A 219 5.15 7.87 -0.05
CA ALA A 219 4.43 9.09 0.29
C ALA A 219 4.60 10.12 -0.83
N ILE A 220 3.49 10.63 -1.36
CA ILE A 220 3.47 11.69 -2.36
C ILE A 220 3.01 12.97 -1.68
N ARG A 221 3.84 14.02 -1.75
CA ARG A 221 3.53 15.32 -1.16
C ARG A 221 3.34 16.37 -2.23
N LEU A 222 2.12 16.90 -2.34
CA LEU A 222 1.68 17.87 -3.35
C LEU A 222 1.07 19.14 -2.76
N LEU A 223 0.96 19.26 -1.44
CA LEU A 223 0.63 20.51 -0.74
C LEU A 223 1.88 21.37 -0.54
N GLY A 224 2.46 21.80 -1.66
CA GLY A 224 3.74 22.51 -1.75
C GLY A 224 4.57 21.99 -2.92
N ALA A 225 5.88 22.19 -2.84
CA ALA A 225 6.81 21.62 -3.82
C ALA A 225 6.63 20.09 -3.91
N PRO A 226 6.42 19.53 -5.12
CA PRO A 226 6.21 18.10 -5.29
C PRO A 226 7.38 17.30 -4.74
N ASP A 227 7.10 16.39 -3.82
CA ASP A 227 8.07 15.48 -3.24
C ASP A 227 7.54 14.04 -3.26
N LEU A 228 8.45 13.09 -3.39
CA LEU A 228 8.17 11.67 -3.36
C LEU A 228 9.12 11.03 -2.34
N GLU A 229 8.56 10.30 -1.38
CA GLU A 229 9.32 9.57 -0.38
C GLU A 229 9.13 8.07 -0.53
N ILE A 230 10.19 7.31 -0.26
CA ILE A 230 10.16 5.86 -0.14
C ILE A 230 10.71 5.50 1.24
N GLY A 231 9.90 4.78 2.05
CA GLY A 231 10.28 4.43 3.42
C GLY A 231 10.55 5.65 4.30
N GLY A 232 9.86 6.77 4.05
CA GLY A 232 10.03 8.03 4.78
C GLY A 232 11.25 8.87 4.38
N ARG A 233 11.90 8.56 3.25
CA ARG A 233 13.05 9.33 2.73
C ARG A 233 12.71 9.94 1.39
N SER A 234 12.85 11.26 1.26
CA SER A 234 12.70 11.96 -0.02
C SER A 234 13.68 11.41 -1.04
N ILE A 235 13.18 11.13 -2.24
CA ILE A 235 13.98 10.53 -3.31
C ILE A 235 14.62 11.59 -4.18
N ASP A 236 15.94 11.49 -4.33
CA ASP A 236 16.70 12.35 -5.24
C ASP A 236 17.11 11.59 -6.52
N HIS A 237 16.10 11.19 -7.30
CA HIS A 237 16.32 10.41 -8.53
C HIS A 237 16.37 11.30 -9.78
N PRO A 238 17.33 11.14 -10.71
CA PRO A 238 17.42 11.96 -11.93
C PRO A 238 16.14 11.97 -12.78
N ASP A 239 15.45 10.83 -12.85
CA ASP A 239 14.17 10.76 -13.57
C ASP A 239 13.05 11.52 -12.86
N TRP A 240 13.05 11.58 -11.51
CA TRP A 240 12.07 12.33 -10.74
C TRP A 240 12.23 13.84 -10.94
N ARG A 241 13.46 14.31 -11.15
CA ARG A 241 13.72 15.73 -11.46
C ARG A 241 13.12 16.16 -12.80
N ARG A 242 12.80 15.22 -13.72
CA ARG A 242 12.17 15.53 -15.00
C ARG A 242 10.74 16.00 -14.80
N GLU A 243 10.44 17.19 -15.31
CA GLU A 243 9.12 17.83 -15.18
C GLU A 243 7.97 16.93 -15.65
N ARG A 244 8.06 16.35 -16.85
CA ARG A 244 6.99 15.49 -17.40
C ARG A 244 6.71 14.24 -16.57
N VAL A 245 7.71 13.70 -15.86
CA VAL A 245 7.51 12.56 -14.93
C VAL A 245 6.72 13.00 -13.71
N ARG A 246 7.08 14.15 -13.12
CA ARG A 246 6.34 14.75 -11.99
C ARG A 246 4.91 15.11 -12.42
N SER A 247 4.75 15.77 -13.56
CA SER A 247 3.42 16.15 -14.08
C SER A 247 2.54 14.95 -14.35
N LEU A 248 3.06 13.84 -14.90
CA LEU A 248 2.28 12.62 -15.08
C LEU A 248 1.84 12.02 -13.74
N LEU A 249 2.71 11.98 -12.73
CA LEU A 249 2.33 11.49 -11.39
C LEU A 249 1.25 12.39 -10.77
N MET A 250 1.46 13.71 -10.75
CA MET A 250 0.49 14.66 -10.22
C MET A 250 -0.87 14.55 -10.94
N TYR A 251 -0.84 14.40 -12.27
CA TYR A 251 -2.05 14.22 -13.06
C TYR A 251 -2.80 12.95 -12.67
N LEU A 252 -2.08 11.84 -12.46
CA LEU A 252 -2.68 10.57 -12.02
C LEU A 252 -3.09 10.57 -10.55
N VAL A 253 -2.49 11.40 -9.70
CA VAL A 253 -3.03 11.68 -8.37
C VAL A 253 -4.38 12.37 -8.54
N VAL A 254 -4.47 13.45 -9.31
CA VAL A 254 -5.74 14.16 -9.48
C VAL A 254 -6.80 13.36 -10.26
N HIS A 255 -6.36 12.50 -11.19
CA HIS A 255 -7.19 11.64 -12.04
C HIS A 255 -6.74 10.18 -11.90
N PRO A 256 -7.13 9.48 -10.80
CA PRO A 256 -6.67 8.12 -10.50
C PRO A 256 -7.00 7.07 -11.55
N ARG A 257 -7.93 7.37 -12.45
CA ARG A 257 -8.25 6.59 -13.65
C ARG A 257 -8.36 7.56 -14.82
N SER A 258 -7.58 7.34 -15.86
CA SER A 258 -7.58 8.18 -17.05
C SER A 258 -7.31 7.34 -18.30
N SER A 259 -7.80 7.79 -19.46
CA SER A 259 -7.36 7.21 -20.74
C SER A 259 -5.96 7.69 -21.07
N ARG A 260 -5.24 6.92 -21.90
CA ARG A 260 -3.93 7.35 -22.40
C ARG A 260 -4.05 8.65 -23.20
N GLU A 261 -5.11 8.78 -24.00
CA GLU A 261 -5.39 9.96 -24.82
C GLU A 261 -5.62 11.21 -23.95
N ALA A 262 -6.37 11.09 -22.86
CA ALA A 262 -6.60 12.21 -21.94
C ALA A 262 -5.32 12.62 -21.19
N ALA A 263 -4.52 11.64 -20.75
CA ALA A 263 -3.22 11.91 -20.15
C ALA A 263 -2.26 12.57 -21.17
N ILE A 264 -2.28 12.14 -22.43
CA ILE A 264 -1.48 12.76 -23.49
C ILE A 264 -1.91 14.21 -23.71
N ALA A 265 -3.21 14.47 -23.87
CA ALA A 265 -3.73 15.82 -24.09
C ALA A 265 -3.40 16.77 -22.92
N ALA A 266 -3.41 16.27 -21.69
CA ALA A 266 -3.06 17.07 -20.51
C ALA A 266 -1.56 17.35 -20.39
N ILE A 267 -0.72 16.33 -20.63
CA ILE A 267 0.74 16.44 -20.38
C ILE A 267 1.51 16.93 -21.61
N TRP A 268 1.02 16.73 -22.83
CA TRP A 268 1.65 17.16 -24.08
C TRP A 268 0.60 17.72 -25.05
N PRO A 269 0.01 18.89 -24.77
CA PRO A 269 -1.07 19.46 -25.58
C PRO A 269 -0.67 19.71 -27.04
N ASP A 270 0.61 20.03 -27.29
CA ASP A 270 1.12 20.39 -28.62
C ASP A 270 1.70 19.19 -29.41
N ALA A 271 1.70 17.98 -28.83
CA ALA A 271 2.28 16.82 -29.50
C ALA A 271 1.29 16.20 -30.51
N ASP A 272 1.81 15.79 -31.67
CA ASP A 272 1.05 14.93 -32.57
C ASP A 272 0.71 13.58 -31.90
N PRO A 273 -0.30 12.83 -32.39
CA PRO A 273 -0.75 11.60 -31.74
C PRO A 273 0.35 10.53 -31.55
N GLU A 274 1.25 10.37 -32.52
CA GLU A 274 2.31 9.35 -32.44
C GLU A 274 3.45 9.78 -31.53
N ALA A 275 3.82 11.05 -31.56
CA ALA A 275 4.75 11.64 -30.60
C ALA A 275 4.21 11.55 -29.17
N GLY A 276 2.93 11.90 -28.96
CA GLY A 276 2.26 11.81 -27.66
C GLY A 276 2.27 10.40 -27.08
N ARG A 277 1.92 9.38 -27.89
CA ARG A 277 1.99 7.97 -27.49
C ARG A 277 3.40 7.51 -27.11
N ARG A 278 4.41 7.89 -27.91
CA ARG A 278 5.82 7.57 -27.61
C ARG A 278 6.30 8.25 -26.33
N ASN A 279 5.96 9.53 -26.14
CA ASN A 279 6.29 10.31 -24.96
C ASN A 279 5.64 9.74 -23.70
N LEU A 280 4.35 9.39 -23.77
CA LEU A 280 3.65 8.75 -22.67
C LEU A 280 4.31 7.43 -22.30
N ARG A 281 4.62 6.56 -23.27
CA ARG A 281 5.26 5.27 -23.00
C ARG A 281 6.61 5.45 -22.29
N SER A 282 7.45 6.36 -22.78
CA SER A 282 8.76 6.64 -22.17
C SER A 282 8.60 7.22 -20.76
N THR A 283 7.74 8.22 -20.60
CA THR A 283 7.52 8.90 -19.30
C THR A 283 6.90 7.97 -18.27
N LEU A 284 5.96 7.12 -18.68
CA LEU A 284 5.35 6.11 -17.82
C LEU A 284 6.39 5.09 -17.34
N HIS A 285 7.27 4.63 -18.23
CA HIS A 285 8.35 3.71 -17.84
C HIS A 285 9.29 4.35 -16.80
N LEU A 286 9.67 5.61 -17.01
CA LEU A 286 10.50 6.36 -16.06
C LEU A 286 9.77 6.57 -14.72
N LEU A 287 8.48 6.91 -14.75
CA LEU A 287 7.66 7.07 -13.55
C LEU A 287 7.57 5.77 -12.74
N GLN A 288 7.32 4.65 -13.40
CA GLN A 288 7.27 3.34 -12.75
C GLN A 288 8.62 2.95 -12.15
N ARG A 289 9.74 3.30 -12.79
CA ARG A 289 11.09 3.07 -12.24
C ARG A 289 11.38 3.94 -11.01
N VAL A 290 10.88 5.18 -11.01
CA VAL A 290 11.01 6.10 -9.88
C VAL A 290 10.20 5.63 -8.68
N LEU A 291 8.97 5.17 -8.91
CA LEU A 291 8.07 4.73 -7.84
C LEU A 291 8.44 3.34 -7.30
N GLU A 292 9.00 2.49 -8.15
CA GLU A 292 9.28 1.07 -7.84
C GLU A 292 10.71 0.72 -8.31
N PRO A 293 11.77 1.31 -7.71
CA PRO A 293 13.15 1.08 -8.11
C PRO A 293 13.62 -0.37 -7.90
N GLU A 294 12.98 -1.10 -6.98
CA GLU A 294 13.22 -2.51 -6.68
C GLU A 294 12.52 -3.47 -7.67
N ARG A 295 11.67 -2.94 -8.56
CA ARG A 295 10.89 -3.76 -9.49
C ARG A 295 11.72 -4.17 -10.70
N ASP A 296 11.73 -5.47 -10.99
CA ASP A 296 12.36 -5.99 -12.19
C ASP A 296 11.59 -5.62 -13.47
N SER A 297 12.31 -5.49 -14.58
CA SER A 297 11.75 -4.98 -15.86
C SER A 297 10.58 -5.81 -16.43
N GLY A 298 10.46 -7.08 -16.06
CA GLY A 298 9.36 -7.98 -16.48
C GLY A 298 8.18 -8.04 -15.52
N ASP A 299 8.30 -7.44 -14.33
CA ASP A 299 7.27 -7.51 -13.30
C ASP A 299 6.19 -6.45 -13.50
N ALA A 300 4.94 -6.81 -13.20
CA ALA A 300 3.82 -5.90 -13.20
C ALA A 300 4.04 -4.73 -12.22
N PRO A 301 3.81 -3.48 -12.65
CA PRO A 301 3.90 -2.31 -11.78
C PRO A 301 2.75 -2.29 -10.77
N TYR A 302 3.06 -1.98 -9.52
CA TYR A 302 2.09 -1.95 -8.44
C TYR A 302 1.25 -0.68 -8.43
N PHE A 303 1.88 0.50 -8.53
CA PHE A 303 1.17 1.77 -8.36
C PHE A 303 0.54 2.25 -9.64
N VAL A 304 1.34 2.46 -10.69
CA VAL A 304 0.84 3.02 -11.95
C VAL A 304 0.65 1.89 -12.95
N ARG A 305 -0.60 1.45 -13.06
CA ARG A 305 -1.00 0.31 -13.89
C ARG A 305 -1.52 0.81 -15.22
N ALA A 306 -1.11 0.15 -16.29
CA ALA A 306 -1.55 0.43 -17.64
C ALA A 306 -2.17 -0.83 -18.25
N GLY A 307 -3.41 -0.73 -18.72
CA GLY A 307 -4.14 -1.87 -19.31
C GLY A 307 -5.01 -1.41 -20.46
N GLY A 308 -4.97 -2.08 -21.60
CA GLY A 308 -5.72 -1.66 -22.79
C GLY A 308 -5.38 -0.21 -23.16
N SER A 309 -6.36 0.69 -23.15
CA SER A 309 -6.21 2.14 -23.39
C SER A 309 -6.24 3.00 -22.11
N SER A 310 -6.15 2.40 -20.93
CA SER A 310 -6.27 3.11 -19.65
C SER A 310 -4.98 3.14 -18.84
N LEU A 311 -4.89 4.15 -17.99
CA LEU A 311 -3.92 4.33 -16.91
C LEU A 311 -4.68 4.42 -15.59
N SER A 312 -4.09 3.86 -14.55
CA SER A 312 -4.65 3.97 -13.20
C SER A 312 -3.55 4.09 -12.15
N LEU A 313 -3.82 4.88 -11.12
CA LEU A 313 -3.03 4.95 -9.90
C LEU A 313 -3.74 4.11 -8.83
N HIS A 314 -3.05 3.08 -8.35
CA HIS A 314 -3.52 2.23 -7.27
C HIS A 314 -3.24 2.89 -5.91
N ARG A 315 -4.31 3.36 -5.27
CA ARG A 315 -4.30 4.04 -3.96
C ARG A 315 -4.64 3.07 -2.83
N GLY A 316 -3.72 2.14 -2.56
CA GLY A 316 -3.83 1.18 -1.46
C GLY A 316 -3.02 1.60 -0.23
N GLU A 317 -2.90 0.70 0.75
CA GLU A 317 -2.20 0.95 2.03
C GLU A 317 -0.72 1.32 1.89
N HIS A 318 -0.09 0.95 0.77
CA HIS A 318 1.32 1.25 0.48
C HIS A 318 1.54 2.64 -0.15
N LEU A 319 0.49 3.43 -0.33
CA LEU A 319 0.57 4.77 -0.90
C LEU A 319 -0.16 5.79 -0.03
N TRP A 320 0.58 6.70 0.57
CA TRP A 320 0.04 7.87 1.24
C TRP A 320 0.17 9.10 0.33
N ILE A 321 -0.87 9.94 0.32
CA ILE A 321 -0.92 11.17 -0.48
C ILE A 321 -1.42 12.29 0.44
N ASP A 322 -0.66 13.37 0.57
CA ASP A 322 -1.03 14.48 1.47
C ASP A 322 -2.36 15.15 1.09
N LEU A 323 -2.70 15.22 -0.20
CA LEU A 323 -4.01 15.69 -0.68
C LEU A 323 -5.16 14.82 -0.17
N ASP A 324 -4.99 13.50 -0.18
CA ASP A 324 -6.03 12.57 0.29
C ASP A 324 -6.17 12.66 1.82
N GLU A 325 -5.05 12.79 2.53
CA GLU A 325 -5.03 12.97 3.98
C GLU A 325 -5.64 14.31 4.40
N PHE A 326 -5.34 15.39 3.68
CA PHE A 326 -5.96 16.69 3.86
C PHE A 326 -7.48 16.61 3.71
N ASP A 327 -7.96 15.95 2.65
CA ASP A 327 -9.39 15.76 2.42
C ASP A 327 -10.06 14.96 3.53
N ARG A 328 -9.40 13.89 3.98
CA ARG A 328 -9.87 13.05 5.09
C ARG A 328 -9.95 13.83 6.41
N LEU A 329 -8.95 14.66 6.71
CA LEU A 329 -8.92 15.47 7.93
C LEU A 329 -9.95 16.60 7.91
N LEU A 330 -10.19 17.23 6.76
CA LEU A 330 -11.26 18.21 6.61
C LEU A 330 -12.65 17.60 6.79
N LEU A 331 -12.87 16.39 6.26
CA LEU A 331 -14.12 15.66 6.48
C LEU A 331 -14.30 15.32 7.97
N ALA A 332 -13.26 14.79 8.62
CA ALA A 332 -13.29 14.49 10.04
C ALA A 332 -13.57 15.72 10.91
N ALA A 333 -13.06 16.90 10.51
CA ALA A 333 -13.36 18.16 11.18
C ALA A 333 -14.83 18.56 11.02
N ALA A 334 -15.41 18.42 9.82
CA ALA A 334 -16.81 18.70 9.57
C ALA A 334 -17.73 17.78 10.42
N GLU A 335 -17.47 16.47 10.42
CA GLU A 335 -18.22 15.50 11.22
C GLU A 335 -18.10 15.78 12.73
N ALA A 336 -16.92 16.20 13.19
CA ALA A 336 -16.72 16.59 14.59
C ALA A 336 -17.52 17.84 14.97
N LEU A 337 -17.67 18.82 14.06
CA LEU A 337 -18.52 19.99 14.28
C LEU A 337 -20.00 19.63 14.32
N GLU A 338 -20.47 18.80 13.39
CA GLU A 338 -21.86 18.34 13.34
C GLU A 338 -22.26 17.54 14.58
N SER A 339 -21.33 16.75 15.12
CA SER A 339 -21.51 15.99 16.35
C SER A 339 -21.31 16.80 17.64
N GLY A 340 -21.07 18.11 17.54
CA GLY A 340 -20.91 19.00 18.71
C GLY A 340 -19.61 18.77 19.47
N THR A 341 -18.55 18.31 18.80
CA THR A 341 -17.21 18.08 19.38
C THR A 341 -16.16 19.05 18.81
N PRO A 342 -16.26 20.36 19.07
CA PRO A 342 -15.39 21.38 18.46
C PRO A 342 -13.89 21.20 18.77
N SER A 343 -13.54 20.57 19.90
CA SER A 343 -12.14 20.25 20.22
C SER A 343 -11.54 19.22 19.26
N ARG A 344 -12.30 18.19 18.88
CA ARG A 344 -11.88 17.20 17.87
C ARG A 344 -11.79 17.83 16.48
N ALA A 345 -12.73 18.73 16.16
CA ALA A 345 -12.68 19.48 14.93
C ALA A 345 -11.42 20.35 14.83
N LEU A 346 -11.07 21.04 15.93
CA LEU A 346 -9.86 21.85 16.01
C LEU A 346 -8.61 21.01 15.78
N THR A 347 -8.45 19.87 16.46
CA THR A 347 -7.30 18.97 16.25
C THR A 347 -7.20 18.48 14.81
N ALA A 348 -8.32 18.12 14.18
CA ALA A 348 -8.35 17.67 12.79
C ALA A 348 -7.98 18.80 11.82
N LEU A 349 -8.47 20.03 12.05
CA LEU A 349 -8.11 21.21 11.26
C LEU A 349 -6.63 21.57 11.42
N GLU A 350 -6.11 21.61 12.65
CA GLU A 350 -4.68 21.85 12.90
C GLU A 350 -3.82 20.82 12.14
N SER A 351 -4.17 19.53 12.24
CA SER A 351 -3.46 18.45 11.52
C SER A 351 -3.54 18.59 10.00
N ALA A 352 -4.69 19.01 9.45
CA ALA A 352 -4.86 19.23 8.02
C ALA A 352 -3.96 20.38 7.54
N LEU A 353 -3.93 21.45 8.31
CA LEU A 353 -3.23 22.68 7.95
C LEU A 353 -1.71 22.54 8.09
N ASP A 354 -1.22 21.65 8.97
CA ASP A 354 0.19 21.29 9.08
C ASP A 354 0.73 20.55 7.84
N LEU A 355 -0.14 19.99 6.99
CA LEU A 355 0.28 19.38 5.72
C LEU A 355 0.66 20.42 4.66
N TRP A 356 0.23 21.68 4.82
CA TRP A 356 0.49 22.75 3.87
C TRP A 356 1.92 23.27 3.96
N ARG A 357 2.72 23.02 2.92
CA ARG A 357 4.12 23.48 2.80
C ARG A 357 4.30 24.62 1.79
N GLY A 358 3.23 25.04 1.11
CA GLY A 358 3.24 26.07 0.08
C GLY A 358 2.21 25.79 -1.03
N GLU A 359 2.31 26.52 -2.15
CA GLU A 359 1.37 26.39 -3.26
C GLU A 359 1.34 24.94 -3.80
N PRO A 360 0.15 24.33 -3.94
CA PRO A 360 0.03 22.90 -4.27
C PRO A 360 0.38 22.59 -5.74
N LEU A 361 0.52 21.31 -6.07
CA LEU A 361 0.61 20.79 -7.45
C LEU A 361 1.66 21.46 -8.36
N GLY A 362 2.81 21.86 -7.80
CA GLY A 362 3.92 22.45 -8.56
C GLY A 362 3.93 23.98 -8.60
N GLY A 363 3.05 24.63 -7.84
CA GLY A 363 3.05 26.07 -7.63
C GLY A 363 2.99 26.88 -8.93
N ALA A 364 3.85 27.90 -9.05
CA ALA A 364 3.92 28.77 -10.23
C ALA A 364 4.34 28.06 -11.53
N THR A 365 4.87 26.83 -11.44
CA THR A 365 5.27 26.01 -12.59
C THR A 365 4.23 24.93 -12.92
N ALA A 366 3.04 25.04 -12.34
CA ALA A 366 1.99 24.05 -12.57
C ALA A 366 1.47 24.10 -14.02
N PRO A 367 1.22 22.94 -14.62
CA PRO A 367 0.63 22.86 -15.95
C PRO A 367 -0.85 23.30 -15.94
N ASP A 368 -1.36 23.77 -17.08
CA ASP A 368 -2.72 24.34 -17.20
C ASP A 368 -3.83 23.43 -16.63
N TRP A 369 -3.71 22.11 -16.82
CA TRP A 369 -4.69 21.15 -16.29
C TRP A 369 -4.78 21.18 -14.76
N ALA A 370 -3.71 21.61 -14.06
CA ALA A 370 -3.62 21.62 -12.60
C ALA A 370 -4.18 22.91 -11.98
N LEU A 371 -4.28 24.02 -12.73
CA LEU A 371 -4.65 25.34 -12.19
C LEU A 371 -5.98 25.30 -11.43
N ARG A 372 -7.03 24.71 -12.02
CA ARG A 372 -8.34 24.55 -11.36
C ARG A 372 -8.28 23.72 -10.07
N HIS A 373 -7.35 22.76 -10.01
CA HIS A 373 -7.16 21.94 -8.82
C HIS A 373 -6.37 22.68 -7.74
N GLN A 374 -5.38 23.48 -8.13
CA GLN A 374 -4.67 24.37 -7.20
C GLN A 374 -5.63 25.35 -6.54
N ASP A 375 -6.45 26.06 -7.34
CA ASP A 375 -7.45 27.00 -6.82
C ASP A 375 -8.37 26.32 -5.81
N ARG A 376 -8.90 25.15 -6.16
CA ARG A 376 -9.78 24.39 -5.26
C ARG A 376 -9.10 24.00 -3.95
N VAL A 377 -7.85 23.55 -4.00
CA VAL A 377 -7.10 23.14 -2.80
C VAL A 377 -6.76 24.36 -1.95
N ARG A 378 -6.35 25.48 -2.57
CA ARG A 378 -6.10 26.77 -1.90
C ARG A 378 -7.33 27.32 -1.22
N SER A 379 -8.49 27.37 -1.90
CA SER A 379 -9.74 27.82 -1.28
C SER A 379 -10.10 26.98 -0.05
N ARG A 380 -9.96 25.65 -0.13
CA ARG A 380 -10.23 24.76 1.02
C ARG A 380 -9.26 24.95 2.17
N TYR A 381 -7.98 25.22 1.89
CA TYR A 381 -6.98 25.57 2.90
C TYR A 381 -7.32 26.88 3.61
N VAL A 382 -7.73 27.90 2.86
CA VAL A 382 -8.16 29.19 3.42
C VAL A 382 -9.40 29.03 4.29
N ASP A 383 -10.44 28.33 3.80
CA ASP A 383 -11.66 28.07 4.55
C ASP A 383 -11.39 27.29 5.85
N ALA A 384 -10.55 26.26 5.77
CA ALA A 384 -10.13 25.49 6.94
C ALA A 384 -9.34 26.34 7.94
N SER A 385 -8.49 27.24 7.46
CA SER A 385 -7.71 28.16 8.30
C SER A 385 -8.61 29.16 9.03
N ILE A 386 -9.60 29.73 8.34
CA ILE A 386 -10.61 30.62 8.94
C ILE A 386 -11.37 29.85 10.02
N ARG A 387 -11.86 28.64 9.70
CA ARG A 387 -12.60 27.82 10.67
C ARG A 387 -11.75 27.44 11.88
N CYS A 388 -10.48 27.11 11.67
CA CYS A 388 -9.53 26.83 12.74
C CYS A 388 -9.33 28.07 13.64
N ALA A 389 -9.20 29.25 13.05
CA ALA A 389 -9.05 30.51 13.78
C ALA A 389 -10.30 30.85 14.61
N GLU A 390 -11.51 30.66 14.06
CA GLU A 390 -12.77 30.81 14.81
C GLU A 390 -12.79 29.91 16.07
N LEU A 391 -12.39 28.65 15.94
CA LEU A 391 -12.34 27.70 17.05
C LEU A 391 -11.24 28.03 18.07
N LEU A 392 -10.06 28.47 17.62
CA LEU A 392 -8.97 28.93 18.48
C LEU A 392 -9.39 30.15 19.31
N ALA A 393 -10.03 31.12 18.68
CA ALA A 393 -10.54 32.31 19.37
C ALA A 393 -11.61 31.93 20.41
N ALA A 394 -12.55 31.05 20.07
CA ALA A 394 -13.55 30.52 21.00
C ALA A 394 -12.92 29.74 22.16
N ALA A 395 -11.77 29.09 21.94
CA ALA A 395 -11.00 28.41 22.97
C ALA A 395 -10.09 29.35 23.81
N GLY A 396 -10.20 30.67 23.63
CA GLY A 396 -9.40 31.65 24.36
C GLY A 396 -7.95 31.77 23.87
N ARG A 397 -7.67 31.37 22.62
CA ARG A 397 -6.34 31.43 21.99
C ARG A 397 -6.31 32.42 20.80
N PRO A 398 -6.59 33.73 21.02
CA PRO A 398 -6.71 34.70 19.92
C PRO A 398 -5.40 34.95 19.16
N ALA A 399 -4.25 34.88 19.84
CA ALA A 399 -2.94 35.04 19.18
C ALA A 399 -2.69 33.94 18.13
N ASP A 400 -2.98 32.69 18.48
CA ASP A 400 -2.86 31.54 17.57
C ASP A 400 -3.85 31.65 16.41
N ALA A 401 -5.07 32.16 16.68
CA ALA A 401 -6.07 32.41 15.66
C ALA A 401 -5.61 33.44 14.63
N LEU A 402 -5.03 34.57 15.07
CA LEU A 402 -4.49 35.60 14.19
C LEU A 402 -3.31 35.10 13.35
N ALA A 403 -2.39 34.34 13.97
CA ALA A 403 -1.29 33.71 13.24
C ALA A 403 -1.79 32.75 12.14
N ARG A 404 -2.90 32.04 12.40
CA ARG A 404 -3.52 31.17 11.41
C ARG A 404 -4.16 31.95 10.26
N LEU A 405 -4.79 33.10 10.53
CA LEU A 405 -5.35 33.97 9.49
C LEU A 405 -4.26 34.65 8.66
N ASP A 406 -3.13 35.02 9.27
CA ASP A 406 -1.96 35.49 8.53
C ASP A 406 -1.44 34.43 7.55
N ALA A 407 -1.35 33.16 7.96
CA ALA A 407 -0.97 32.07 7.07
C ALA A 407 -1.99 31.86 5.93
N ALA A 408 -3.29 31.96 6.21
CA ALA A 408 -4.34 31.90 5.19
C ALA A 408 -4.17 33.01 4.14
N LEU A 409 -3.87 34.23 4.58
CA LEU A 409 -3.69 35.39 3.71
C LEU A 409 -2.34 35.42 2.99
N ALA A 410 -1.37 34.62 3.42
CA ALA A 410 -0.18 34.35 2.63
C ALA A 410 -0.48 33.44 1.43
N ALA A 411 -1.48 32.55 1.55
CA ALA A 411 -1.95 31.71 0.45
C ALA A 411 -2.94 32.45 -0.46
N ASP A 412 -3.86 33.22 0.11
CA ASP A 412 -4.81 34.05 -0.64
C ASP A 412 -4.95 35.45 0.02
N PRO A 413 -4.20 36.46 -0.46
CA PRO A 413 -4.25 37.81 0.10
C PRO A 413 -5.64 38.47 0.03
N TRP A 414 -6.49 38.01 -0.88
CA TRP A 414 -7.78 38.62 -1.19
C TRP A 414 -8.95 37.96 -0.46
N ALA A 415 -8.69 36.97 0.40
CA ALA A 415 -9.73 36.29 1.18
C ALA A 415 -10.37 37.25 2.21
N GLU A 416 -11.40 37.98 1.79
CA GLU A 416 -12.09 38.99 2.62
C GLU A 416 -12.57 38.42 3.95
N ARG A 417 -13.12 37.21 3.94
CA ARG A 417 -13.57 36.53 5.17
C ARG A 417 -12.44 36.32 6.18
N ALA A 418 -11.21 36.05 5.75
CA ALA A 418 -10.08 35.90 6.67
C ALA A 418 -9.71 37.23 7.35
N HIS A 419 -9.72 38.33 6.59
CA HIS A 419 -9.53 39.67 7.17
C HIS A 419 -10.65 40.02 8.14
N VAL A 420 -11.91 39.76 7.77
CA VAL A 420 -13.09 40.02 8.62
C VAL A 420 -13.00 39.24 9.93
N THR A 421 -12.68 37.94 9.89
CA THR A 421 -12.52 37.13 11.10
C THR A 421 -11.39 37.68 12.00
N ALA A 422 -10.28 38.16 11.43
CA ALA A 422 -9.20 38.78 12.21
C ALA A 422 -9.67 40.07 12.89
N ILE A 423 -10.44 40.90 12.17
CA ILE A 423 -11.04 42.12 12.71
C ILE A 423 -11.98 41.79 13.89
N GLU A 424 -12.85 40.80 13.73
CA GLU A 424 -13.79 40.39 14.78
C GLU A 424 -13.09 39.87 16.04
N ILE A 425 -12.03 39.07 15.87
CA ILE A 425 -11.20 38.58 16.98
C ILE A 425 -10.55 39.75 17.72
N GLN A 426 -9.99 40.72 17.00
CA GLN A 426 -9.34 41.90 17.61
C GLN A 426 -10.34 42.80 18.35
N ILE A 427 -11.55 42.99 17.80
CA ILE A 427 -12.63 43.70 18.50
C ILE A 427 -13.02 42.97 19.78
N ALA A 428 -13.17 41.65 19.74
CA ALA A 428 -13.51 40.84 20.91
C ALA A 428 -12.42 40.90 22.00
N ALA A 429 -11.14 41.02 21.59
CA ALA A 429 -10.01 41.22 22.48
C ALA A 429 -9.87 42.67 23.01
N GLY A 430 -10.67 43.61 22.53
CA GLY A 430 -10.57 45.03 22.88
C GLY A 430 -9.45 45.80 22.16
N ASP A 431 -8.72 45.16 21.23
CA ASP A 431 -7.67 45.80 20.43
C ASP A 431 -8.24 46.48 19.19
N ARG A 432 -8.82 47.66 19.41
CA ARG A 432 -9.37 48.49 18.33
C ARG A 432 -8.31 48.92 17.32
N ALA A 433 -7.07 49.17 17.76
CA ALA A 433 -6.00 49.60 16.87
C ALA A 433 -5.61 48.47 15.91
N GLY A 434 -5.50 47.24 16.43
CA GLY A 434 -5.29 46.04 15.62
C GLY A 434 -6.43 45.78 14.63
N ALA A 435 -7.69 45.95 15.04
CA ALA A 435 -8.84 45.81 14.15
C ALA A 435 -8.80 46.83 12.97
N VAL A 436 -8.43 48.08 13.23
CA VAL A 436 -8.27 49.10 12.17
C VAL A 436 -7.09 48.77 11.24
N ALA A 437 -6.00 48.21 11.77
CA ALA A 437 -4.87 47.79 10.94
C ALA A 437 -5.25 46.67 9.96
N TRP A 438 -6.01 45.68 10.43
CA TRP A 438 -6.56 44.61 9.59
C TRP A 438 -7.51 45.13 8.51
N LEU A 439 -8.40 46.08 8.84
CA LEU A 439 -9.29 46.70 7.86
C LEU A 439 -8.51 47.42 6.75
N ARG A 440 -7.44 48.16 7.09
CA ARG A 440 -6.58 48.81 6.08
C ARG A 440 -5.88 47.79 5.17
N ARG A 441 -5.49 46.63 5.71
CA ARG A 441 -4.88 45.55 4.92
C ARG A 441 -5.90 44.96 3.93
N LEU A 442 -7.14 44.75 4.36
CA LEU A 442 -8.23 44.35 3.49
C LEU A 442 -8.45 45.38 2.37
N ASP A 443 -8.56 46.67 2.70
CA ASP A 443 -8.77 47.73 1.72
C ASP A 443 -7.70 47.74 0.64
N LYS A 444 -6.44 47.56 1.04
CA LYS A 444 -5.33 47.46 0.10
C LYS A 444 -5.50 46.25 -0.83
N ALA A 445 -5.83 45.08 -0.29
CA ALA A 445 -6.02 43.87 -1.09
C ALA A 445 -7.18 44.02 -2.09
N LEU A 446 -8.33 44.56 -1.66
CA LEU A 446 -9.48 44.77 -2.54
C LEU A 446 -9.22 45.84 -3.61
N ALA A 447 -8.46 46.89 -3.28
CA ALA A 447 -8.05 47.91 -4.23
C ALA A 447 -7.19 47.33 -5.38
N GLU A 448 -6.33 46.34 -5.10
CA GLU A 448 -5.54 45.64 -6.13
C GLU A 448 -6.43 44.87 -7.12
N LEU A 449 -7.61 44.40 -6.68
CA LEU A 449 -8.61 43.75 -7.53
C LEU A 449 -9.59 44.74 -8.19
N GLY A 450 -9.60 46.00 -7.77
CA GLY A 450 -10.58 47.00 -8.22
C GLY A 450 -12.01 46.71 -7.78
N VAL A 451 -12.18 45.99 -6.65
CA VAL A 451 -13.50 45.65 -6.10
C VAL A 451 -13.74 46.38 -4.77
N GLY A 452 -15.02 46.60 -4.44
CA GLY A 452 -15.43 47.10 -3.13
C GLY A 452 -15.55 45.97 -2.10
N ARG A 453 -15.64 46.33 -0.82
CA ARG A 453 -15.94 45.40 0.26
C ARG A 453 -17.36 44.85 0.13
N ASP A 454 -17.59 43.69 0.73
CA ASP A 454 -18.95 43.18 0.89
C ASP A 454 -19.79 44.07 1.84
N PRO A 455 -21.13 44.15 1.66
CA PRO A 455 -22.00 45.00 2.48
C PRO A 455 -21.94 44.72 3.99
N ALA A 456 -21.68 43.47 4.38
CA ALA A 456 -21.51 43.07 5.77
C ALA A 456 -20.22 43.67 6.35
N THR A 457 -19.13 43.63 5.58
CA THR A 457 -17.83 44.19 5.94
C THR A 457 -17.87 45.71 6.04
N ASP A 458 -18.61 46.38 5.16
CA ASP A 458 -18.84 47.82 5.25
C ASP A 458 -19.59 48.23 6.53
N THR A 459 -20.51 47.38 6.98
CA THR A 459 -21.22 47.59 8.24
C THR A 459 -20.27 47.42 9.43
N LEU A 460 -19.37 46.44 9.39
CA LEU A 460 -18.31 46.25 10.39
C LEU A 460 -17.34 47.43 10.41
N ALA A 461 -16.89 47.91 9.25
CA ALA A 461 -16.00 49.05 9.10
C ALA A 461 -16.60 50.34 9.69
N ARG A 462 -17.90 50.61 9.45
CA ARG A 462 -18.59 51.77 10.04
C ARG A 462 -18.67 51.70 11.57
N ARG A 463 -18.91 50.51 12.14
CA ARG A 463 -18.87 50.30 13.60
C ARG A 463 -17.47 50.57 14.16
N LEU A 464 -16.43 50.17 13.43
CA LEU A 464 -15.05 50.48 13.76
C LEU A 464 -14.69 51.96 13.62
N ALA A 465 -15.30 52.74 12.73
CA ALA A 465 -15.04 54.18 12.66
C ALA A 465 -15.62 54.96 13.86
N GLY A 466 -16.66 54.43 14.52
CA GLY A 466 -17.41 55.13 15.56
C GLY A 466 -18.35 56.20 14.98
N PRO A 467 -19.31 56.73 15.77
CA PRO A 467 -20.19 57.79 15.31
C PRO A 467 -19.39 59.10 15.22
N GLY A 468 -18.84 59.44 14.05
CA GLY A 468 -18.25 60.77 13.84
C GLY A 468 -17.19 60.97 12.77
N GLN A 469 -16.74 59.94 12.03
CA GLN A 469 -15.73 60.15 10.98
C GLN A 469 -16.33 59.93 9.58
N PRO A 470 -16.49 60.99 8.76
CA PRO A 470 -17.02 60.84 7.41
C PRO A 470 -16.07 60.01 6.54
N PRO A 471 -16.59 59.28 5.54
CA PRO A 471 -15.75 58.50 4.64
C PRO A 471 -14.76 59.42 3.93
N ALA A 472 -13.49 59.03 3.90
CA ALA A 472 -12.51 59.65 3.03
C ALA A 472 -12.99 59.45 1.59
N GLN A 473 -13.32 60.55 0.93
CA GLN A 473 -13.72 60.56 -0.48
C GLN A 473 -12.51 60.22 -1.38
N PRO A 474 -12.77 59.62 -2.55
CA PRO A 474 -11.75 58.96 -3.38
C PRO A 474 -10.64 59.87 -3.90
#